data_AF-A0A3D2BSK6-F1
#
_entry.id   AF-A0A3D2BSK6-F1
#
_cell.length_a   1.000
_cell.length_b   1.000
_cell.length_c   1.000
_cell.angle_alpha   90.00
_cell.angle_beta   90.00
_cell.angle_gamma   90.00
#
_symmetry.space_group_name_H-M   'P 1'
#
loop_
_entity.id
_entity.type
_entity.pdbx_description
1 polymer ?
#
loop_
_entity_poly.entity_id
_entity_poly.type
_entity_poly.pdbx_seq_one_letter_code
_entity_poly.pdbx_strand_id
1 'polypeptide(L)'
;LITMHPQLEELIDVCLNHDISHIILAGGLPGAPAIKRAKDGGAKVVCFAPTLALAKRLTRQGADALVIEGAEAGGHIGPVATSILAQEILPHIEDVPVFIAGGIGRGDAVLAYLEMGASGCQLGTLFVCATESIAHENFKKAFIRASARDAVPSVQLDPQFPVIPVRALQNDATREFQQTQRGVIDAFDRGEVDQTEAQLKIENYWAGALRRAVVDGDVETGSLMAGQSVGMVKEEKPVAEIISGLIREAVDALTAREQASG
;
A
#
# COMPACT_ATOMS: atom_id res chain seq x y z
N LEU A 1 -2.52 -3.48 10.91
CA LEU A 1 -2.59 -4.19 9.61
C LEU A 1 -3.92 -4.93 9.50
N ILE A 2 -4.58 -4.97 8.33
CA ILE A 2 -5.95 -5.52 8.18
C ILE A 2 -6.01 -7.00 8.56
N THR A 3 -5.09 -7.83 8.06
CA THR A 3 -5.09 -9.27 8.38
C THR A 3 -4.76 -9.60 9.84
N MET A 4 -4.30 -8.62 10.62
CA MET A 4 -4.03 -8.77 12.06
C MET A 4 -5.15 -8.21 12.93
N HIS A 5 -6.26 -7.75 12.35
CA HIS A 5 -7.39 -7.27 13.12
C HIS A 5 -8.01 -8.42 13.94
N PRO A 6 -8.25 -8.26 15.25
CA PRO A 6 -8.78 -9.35 16.09
C PRO A 6 -10.15 -9.85 15.65
N GLN A 7 -10.92 -9.01 14.95
CA GLN A 7 -12.25 -9.33 14.42
C GLN A 7 -12.25 -9.56 12.90
N LEU A 8 -11.15 -10.03 12.31
CA LEU A 8 -11.05 -10.19 10.85
C LEU A 8 -12.19 -11.03 10.26
N GLU A 9 -12.56 -12.15 10.89
CA GLU A 9 -13.63 -13.01 10.38
C GLU A 9 -15.01 -12.35 10.46
N GLU A 10 -15.29 -11.59 11.52
CA GLU A 10 -16.54 -10.83 11.65
C GLU A 10 -16.63 -9.73 10.58
N LEU A 11 -15.50 -9.08 10.26
CA LEU A 11 -15.44 -8.10 9.17
C LEU A 11 -15.67 -8.75 7.80
N ILE A 12 -15.18 -9.98 7.59
CA ILE A 12 -15.49 -10.78 6.40
C ILE A 12 -16.99 -11.07 6.34
N ASP A 13 -17.62 -11.45 7.46
CA ASP A 13 -19.06 -11.71 7.50
C ASP A 13 -19.87 -10.46 7.17
N VAL A 14 -19.43 -9.27 7.61
CA VAL A 14 -20.07 -8.01 7.19
C VAL A 14 -20.04 -7.88 5.67
N CYS A 15 -18.90 -8.12 5.01
CA CYS A 15 -18.82 -8.10 3.55
C CYS A 15 -19.78 -9.11 2.91
N LEU A 16 -19.84 -10.34 3.42
CA LEU A 16 -20.70 -11.39 2.89
C LEU A 16 -22.18 -11.07 3.06
N ASN A 17 -22.59 -10.52 4.21
CA ASN A 17 -23.97 -10.10 4.49
C ASN A 17 -24.45 -8.94 3.58
N HIS A 18 -23.52 -8.23 2.96
CA HIS A 18 -23.78 -7.15 2.01
C HIS A 18 -23.54 -7.56 0.55
N ASP A 19 -23.43 -8.87 0.27
CA ASP A 19 -23.21 -9.43 -1.07
C ASP A 19 -21.98 -8.83 -1.80
N ILE A 20 -20.94 -8.50 -1.04
CA ILE A 20 -19.70 -7.98 -1.61
C ILE A 20 -19.02 -9.06 -2.43
N SER A 21 -18.91 -8.81 -3.74
CA SER A 21 -18.41 -9.80 -4.71
C SER A 21 -16.91 -10.06 -4.63
N HIS A 22 -16.13 -9.11 -4.10
CA HIS A 22 -14.67 -9.19 -4.04
C HIS A 22 -14.16 -8.71 -2.67
N ILE A 23 -13.36 -9.54 -2.01
CA ILE A 23 -12.72 -9.21 -0.73
C ILE A 23 -11.21 -9.19 -0.93
N ILE A 24 -10.58 -8.06 -0.61
CA ILE A 24 -9.15 -7.86 -0.72
C ILE A 24 -8.53 -7.98 0.68
N LEU A 25 -7.69 -8.99 0.89
CA LEU A 25 -6.99 -9.23 2.15
C LEU A 25 -5.56 -8.66 2.05
N ALA A 26 -5.38 -7.44 2.56
CA ALA A 26 -4.13 -6.68 2.51
C ALA A 26 -3.47 -6.52 3.89
N GLY A 27 -2.21 -6.07 3.91
CA GLY A 27 -1.49 -5.80 5.15
C GLY A 27 -1.26 -7.07 5.98
N GLY A 28 -0.28 -7.87 5.59
CA GLY A 28 0.06 -9.16 6.19
C GLY A 28 -0.43 -10.36 5.39
N LEU A 29 -0.01 -11.56 5.80
CA LEU A 29 -0.41 -12.81 5.15
C LEU A 29 -1.73 -13.31 5.73
N PRO A 30 -2.82 -13.37 4.96
CA PRO A 30 -4.07 -13.90 5.47
C PRO A 30 -3.93 -15.39 5.84
N GLY A 31 -4.55 -15.77 6.95
CA GLY A 31 -4.68 -17.17 7.33
C GLY A 31 -5.56 -17.93 6.33
N ALA A 32 -5.31 -19.23 6.16
CA ALA A 32 -6.17 -20.09 5.35
C ALA A 32 -7.66 -20.06 5.76
N PRO A 33 -8.03 -19.95 7.05
CA PRO A 33 -9.43 -19.80 7.46
C PRO A 33 -10.11 -18.56 6.88
N ALA A 34 -9.42 -17.41 6.84
CA ALA A 34 -9.97 -16.17 6.31
C ALA A 34 -10.26 -16.26 4.80
N ILE A 35 -9.30 -16.81 4.03
CA ILE A 35 -9.49 -17.05 2.59
C ILE A 35 -10.67 -18.00 2.36
N LYS A 36 -10.70 -19.13 3.09
CA LYS A 36 -11.76 -20.13 2.97
C LYS A 36 -13.13 -19.53 3.29
N ARG A 37 -13.26 -18.79 4.38
CA ARG A 37 -14.52 -18.17 4.82
C ARG A 37 -15.08 -17.23 3.77
N ALA A 38 -14.24 -16.32 3.24
CA ALA A 38 -14.66 -15.40 2.19
C ALA A 38 -15.11 -16.14 0.91
N LYS A 39 -14.40 -17.19 0.50
CA LYS A 39 -14.75 -18.00 -0.67
C LYS A 39 -16.02 -18.83 -0.48
N ASP A 40 -16.19 -19.47 0.67
CA ASP A 40 -17.38 -20.26 1.00
C ASP A 40 -18.64 -19.37 0.99
N GLY A 41 -18.49 -18.09 1.35
CA GLY A 41 -19.54 -17.07 1.25
C GLY A 41 -19.80 -16.55 -0.17
N GLY A 42 -19.08 -17.04 -1.18
CA GLY A 42 -19.28 -16.68 -2.59
C GLY A 42 -18.45 -15.51 -3.11
N ALA A 43 -17.66 -14.85 -2.26
CA ALA A 43 -16.80 -13.75 -2.68
C ALA A 43 -15.52 -14.25 -3.37
N LYS A 44 -15.03 -13.47 -4.33
CA LYS A 44 -13.68 -13.61 -4.90
C LYS A 44 -12.66 -13.02 -3.96
N VAL A 45 -11.55 -13.73 -3.72
CA VAL A 45 -10.52 -13.29 -2.77
C VAL A 45 -9.27 -12.83 -3.48
N VAL A 46 -8.84 -11.60 -3.19
CA VAL A 46 -7.58 -11.03 -3.69
C VAL A 46 -6.59 -10.93 -2.53
N CYS A 47 -5.38 -11.44 -2.69
CA CYS A 47 -4.36 -11.43 -1.63
C CYS A 47 -3.09 -10.69 -2.06
N PHE A 48 -2.40 -10.08 -1.11
CA PHE A 48 -1.09 -9.47 -1.36
C PHE A 48 0.04 -10.49 -1.20
N ALA A 49 0.89 -10.62 -2.21
CA ALA A 49 2.01 -11.54 -2.22
C ALA A 49 3.35 -10.80 -2.32
N PRO A 50 4.16 -10.76 -1.25
CA PRO A 50 5.43 -10.02 -1.26
C PRO A 50 6.61 -10.83 -1.82
N THR A 51 6.42 -12.13 -2.11
CA THR A 51 7.45 -13.01 -2.69
C THR A 51 6.81 -14.07 -3.58
N LEU A 52 7.59 -14.68 -4.48
CA LEU A 52 7.10 -15.78 -5.33
C LEU A 52 6.62 -16.99 -4.52
N ALA A 53 7.32 -17.35 -3.45
CA ALA A 53 6.93 -18.48 -2.60
C ALA A 53 5.56 -18.26 -1.95
N LEU A 54 5.28 -17.02 -1.53
CA LEU A 54 4.00 -16.63 -0.94
C LEU A 54 2.91 -16.50 -1.99
N ALA A 55 3.20 -16.00 -3.19
CA ALA A 55 2.29 -16.00 -4.32
C ALA A 55 1.79 -17.42 -4.61
N LYS A 56 2.70 -18.37 -4.81
CA LYS A 56 2.37 -19.80 -5.03
C LYS A 56 1.56 -20.39 -3.87
N ARG A 57 1.87 -20.02 -2.63
CA ARG A 57 1.14 -20.50 -1.45
C ARG A 57 -0.29 -19.97 -1.42
N LEU A 58 -0.49 -18.68 -1.66
CA LEU A 58 -1.81 -18.03 -1.64
C LEU A 58 -2.70 -18.55 -2.77
N THR A 59 -2.15 -18.77 -3.97
CA THR A 59 -2.85 -19.43 -5.08
C THR A 59 -3.34 -20.83 -4.68
N ARG A 60 -2.49 -21.67 -4.07
CA ARG A 60 -2.90 -23.00 -3.57
C ARG A 60 -3.94 -22.93 -2.45
N GLN A 61 -3.95 -21.86 -1.66
CA GLN A 61 -4.97 -21.62 -0.63
C GLN A 61 -6.29 -21.10 -1.21
N GLY A 62 -6.32 -20.83 -2.52
CA GLY A 62 -7.51 -20.47 -3.25
C GLY A 62 -7.68 -18.98 -3.51
N ALA A 63 -6.66 -18.13 -3.36
CA ALA A 63 -6.77 -16.75 -3.84
C ALA A 63 -7.21 -16.73 -5.32
N ASP A 64 -8.20 -15.91 -5.66
CA ASP A 64 -8.71 -15.76 -7.03
C ASP A 64 -7.90 -14.74 -7.84
N ALA A 65 -7.14 -13.87 -7.17
CA ALA A 65 -6.18 -12.95 -7.76
C ALA A 65 -5.09 -12.59 -6.76
N LEU A 66 -3.96 -12.07 -7.26
CA LEU A 66 -2.88 -11.56 -6.42
C LEU A 66 -2.60 -10.09 -6.71
N VAL A 67 -2.18 -9.36 -5.69
CA VAL A 67 -1.52 -8.06 -5.82
C VAL A 67 -0.07 -8.23 -5.38
N ILE A 68 0.88 -7.76 -6.20
CA ILE A 68 2.27 -7.60 -5.77
C ILE A 68 2.54 -6.11 -5.60
N GLU A 69 3.09 -5.73 -4.45
CA GLU A 69 3.24 -4.33 -4.06
C GLU A 69 4.70 -4.02 -3.75
N GLY A 70 5.28 -3.10 -4.51
CA GLY A 70 6.65 -2.68 -4.32
C GLY A 70 6.84 -1.61 -3.25
N ALA A 71 8.10 -1.42 -2.86
CA ALA A 71 8.54 -0.50 -1.81
C ALA A 71 8.19 0.97 -2.08
N GLU A 72 7.84 1.34 -3.31
CA GLU A 72 7.42 2.68 -3.72
C GLU A 72 5.96 3.01 -3.34
N ALA A 73 5.17 2.02 -2.90
CA ALA A 73 3.80 2.22 -2.43
C ALA A 73 3.73 3.08 -1.15
N GLY A 74 2.55 3.63 -0.87
CA GLY A 74 2.27 4.36 0.37
C GLY A 74 1.74 3.43 1.45
N GLY A 75 1.95 3.78 2.71
CA GLY A 75 1.54 2.93 3.83
C GLY A 75 2.58 1.85 4.13
N HIS A 76 2.14 0.69 4.61
CA HIS A 76 3.07 -0.38 5.00
C HIS A 76 3.71 -1.01 3.77
N ILE A 77 5.04 -1.15 3.75
CA ILE A 77 5.77 -1.62 2.56
C ILE A 77 6.74 -2.77 2.87
N GLY A 78 6.99 -3.59 1.86
CA GLY A 78 8.15 -4.49 1.80
C GLY A 78 9.42 -3.77 1.30
N PRO A 79 10.57 -4.46 1.26
CA PRO A 79 11.85 -3.86 0.89
C PRO A 79 12.13 -3.87 -0.63
N VAL A 80 11.35 -4.60 -1.41
CA VAL A 80 11.63 -4.87 -2.84
C VAL A 80 10.91 -3.86 -3.73
N ALA A 81 11.61 -3.31 -4.70
CA ALA A 81 11.05 -2.40 -5.70
C ALA A 81 10.00 -3.07 -6.60
N THR A 82 9.02 -2.29 -7.06
CA THR A 82 7.88 -2.78 -7.86
C THR A 82 8.34 -3.52 -9.12
N SER A 83 9.31 -2.95 -9.83
CA SER A 83 9.84 -3.54 -11.08
C SER A 83 10.58 -4.86 -10.85
N ILE A 84 11.20 -5.03 -9.68
CA ILE A 84 11.92 -6.26 -9.31
C ILE A 84 10.92 -7.36 -8.94
N LEU A 85 9.90 -7.03 -8.14
CA LEU A 85 8.81 -7.98 -7.83
C LEU A 85 8.09 -8.45 -9.10
N ALA A 86 7.82 -7.55 -10.04
CA ALA A 86 7.19 -7.90 -11.31
C ALA A 86 8.02 -8.90 -12.11
N GLN A 87 9.34 -8.68 -12.24
CA GLN A 87 10.24 -9.61 -12.93
C GLN A 87 10.35 -10.96 -12.21
N GLU A 88 10.37 -10.96 -10.88
CA GLU A 88 10.52 -12.19 -10.08
C GLU A 88 9.25 -13.05 -10.09
N ILE A 89 8.06 -12.43 -10.09
CA ILE A 89 6.80 -13.14 -9.82
C ILE A 89 5.98 -13.41 -11.08
N LEU A 90 5.82 -12.44 -11.98
CA LEU A 90 4.93 -12.57 -13.14
C LEU A 90 5.24 -13.78 -14.03
N PRO A 91 6.52 -14.12 -14.34
CA PRO A 91 6.83 -15.26 -15.21
C PRO A 91 6.48 -16.65 -14.62
N HIS A 92 6.00 -16.69 -13.38
CA HIS A 92 5.81 -17.93 -12.63
C HIS A 92 4.40 -18.13 -12.07
N ILE A 93 3.49 -17.18 -12.30
CA ILE A 93 2.11 -17.23 -11.83
C ILE A 93 1.18 -17.03 -13.02
N GLU A 94 0.62 -18.13 -13.52
CA GLU A 94 -0.29 -18.13 -14.68
C GLU A 94 -1.72 -18.56 -14.30
N ASP A 95 -1.89 -19.19 -13.13
CA ASP A 95 -3.17 -19.76 -12.70
C ASP A 95 -4.23 -18.71 -12.29
N VAL A 96 -3.79 -17.51 -11.92
CA VAL A 96 -4.64 -16.42 -11.41
C VAL A 96 -4.13 -15.06 -11.90
N PRO A 97 -5.00 -14.07 -12.11
CA PRO A 97 -4.59 -12.72 -12.47
C PRO A 97 -3.69 -12.09 -11.39
N VAL A 98 -2.65 -11.39 -11.83
CA VAL A 98 -1.70 -10.68 -10.95
C VAL A 98 -1.74 -9.19 -11.27
N PHE A 99 -2.01 -8.37 -10.26
CA PHE A 99 -2.03 -6.91 -10.33
C PHE A 99 -0.77 -6.32 -9.71
N ILE A 100 -0.24 -5.25 -10.30
CA ILE A 100 0.96 -4.56 -9.81
C ILE A 100 0.59 -3.30 -9.03
N ALA A 101 1.20 -3.09 -7.87
CA ALA A 101 1.01 -1.93 -7.04
C ALA A 101 2.35 -1.30 -6.62
N GLY A 102 2.35 0.02 -6.41
CA GLY A 102 3.53 0.77 -5.95
C GLY A 102 4.17 1.63 -7.03
N GLY A 103 4.35 2.92 -6.75
CA GLY A 103 5.07 3.85 -7.64
C GLY A 103 4.41 4.19 -8.99
N ILE A 104 3.29 3.56 -9.35
CA ILE A 104 2.61 3.79 -10.63
C ILE A 104 1.77 5.07 -10.58
N GLY A 105 1.92 5.91 -11.59
CA GLY A 105 1.08 7.10 -11.79
C GLY A 105 1.03 7.64 -13.21
N ARG A 106 1.47 6.85 -14.20
CA ARG A 106 1.40 7.15 -15.64
C ARG A 106 0.96 5.92 -16.41
N GLY A 107 0.31 6.11 -17.54
CA GLY A 107 -0.22 5.04 -18.38
C GLY A 107 0.84 4.24 -19.13
N ASP A 108 1.96 4.85 -19.50
CA ASP A 108 3.10 4.15 -20.11
C ASP A 108 3.72 3.11 -19.14
N ALA A 109 3.76 3.41 -17.84
CA ALA A 109 4.14 2.46 -16.81
C ALA A 109 3.11 1.34 -16.64
N VAL A 110 1.81 1.64 -16.74
CA VAL A 110 0.75 0.62 -16.75
C VAL A 110 0.95 -0.33 -17.93
N LEU A 111 1.15 0.19 -19.14
CA LEU A 111 1.42 -0.61 -20.34
C LEU A 111 2.62 -1.54 -20.14
N ALA A 112 3.73 -1.02 -19.61
CA ALA A 112 4.93 -1.83 -19.39
C ALA A 112 4.66 -3.05 -18.50
N TYR A 113 3.87 -2.89 -17.44
CA TYR A 113 3.51 -4.02 -16.57
C TYR A 113 2.52 -4.99 -17.24
N LEU A 114 1.58 -4.49 -18.05
CA LEU A 114 0.70 -5.35 -18.84
C LEU A 114 1.49 -6.22 -19.82
N GLU A 115 2.48 -5.66 -20.50
CA GLU A 115 3.38 -6.41 -21.41
C GLU A 115 4.25 -7.42 -20.67
N MET A 116 4.58 -7.17 -19.40
CA MET A 116 5.27 -8.13 -18.54
C MET A 116 4.38 -9.29 -18.05
N GLY A 117 3.08 -9.27 -18.36
CA GLY A 117 2.13 -10.32 -18.00
C GLY A 117 1.21 -9.98 -16.82
N ALA A 118 1.23 -8.75 -16.32
CA ALA A 118 0.26 -8.32 -15.32
C ALA A 118 -1.16 -8.22 -15.93
N SER A 119 -2.17 -8.48 -15.12
CA SER A 119 -3.58 -8.29 -15.49
C SER A 119 -4.08 -6.86 -15.30
N GLY A 120 -3.27 -6.02 -14.63
CA GLY A 120 -3.60 -4.62 -14.38
C GLY A 120 -2.72 -4.03 -13.28
N CYS A 121 -3.05 -2.81 -12.87
CA CYS A 121 -2.34 -2.07 -11.84
C CYS A 121 -3.32 -1.60 -10.74
N GLN A 122 -2.87 -1.58 -9.50
CA GLN A 122 -3.56 -0.98 -8.36
C GLN A 122 -2.90 0.36 -8.01
N LEU A 123 -3.73 1.38 -7.83
CA LEU A 123 -3.31 2.75 -7.55
C LEU A 123 -3.89 3.22 -6.22
N GLY A 124 -3.08 3.91 -5.42
CA GLY A 124 -3.51 4.51 -4.15
C GLY A 124 -3.36 6.03 -4.18
N THR A 125 -2.11 6.50 -4.15
CA THR A 125 -1.75 7.93 -4.05
C THR A 125 -2.49 8.84 -5.03
N LEU A 126 -2.68 8.41 -6.28
CA LEU A 126 -3.37 9.21 -7.31
C LEU A 126 -4.83 9.51 -6.93
N PHE A 127 -5.52 8.55 -6.32
CA PHE A 127 -6.92 8.70 -5.96
C PHE A 127 -7.15 9.52 -4.68
N VAL A 128 -6.09 9.84 -3.92
CA VAL A 128 -6.22 10.72 -2.75
C VAL A 128 -6.74 12.11 -3.13
N CYS A 129 -6.25 12.66 -4.24
CA CYS A 129 -6.69 13.93 -4.79
C CYS A 129 -7.80 13.77 -5.84
N ALA A 130 -8.52 12.66 -5.85
CA ALA A 130 -9.74 12.59 -6.63
C ALA A 130 -10.79 13.55 -6.06
N THR A 131 -11.63 14.16 -6.89
CA THR A 131 -12.72 15.04 -6.42
C THR A 131 -13.73 14.31 -5.53
N GLU A 132 -13.89 13.00 -5.75
CA GLU A 132 -14.75 12.09 -5.02
C GLU A 132 -14.14 11.62 -3.69
N SER A 133 -12.82 11.83 -3.50
CA SER A 133 -12.14 11.51 -2.25
C SER A 133 -12.61 12.45 -1.14
N ILE A 134 -13.05 11.85 -0.02
CA ILE A 134 -13.47 12.57 1.19
C ILE A 134 -12.31 12.93 2.12
N ALA A 135 -11.06 12.72 1.70
CA ALA A 135 -9.89 13.12 2.47
C ALA A 135 -9.90 14.64 2.69
N HIS A 136 -9.47 15.07 3.89
CA HIS A 136 -9.45 16.46 4.28
C HIS A 136 -8.63 17.31 3.28
N GLU A 137 -9.07 18.55 3.02
CA GLU A 137 -8.45 19.43 2.02
C GLU A 137 -6.96 19.67 2.29
N ASN A 138 -6.56 19.86 3.55
CA ASN A 138 -5.15 19.96 3.95
C ASN A 138 -4.32 18.74 3.53
N PHE A 139 -4.88 17.53 3.68
CA PHE A 139 -4.22 16.28 3.28
C PHE A 139 -3.99 16.25 1.77
N LYS A 140 -5.02 16.59 0.98
CA LYS A 140 -4.90 16.69 -0.50
C LYS A 140 -3.89 17.76 -0.92
N LYS A 141 -3.91 18.94 -0.29
CA LYS A 141 -2.94 20.02 -0.54
C LYS A 141 -1.50 19.58 -0.26
N ALA A 142 -1.27 18.79 0.79
CA ALA A 142 0.05 18.23 1.07
C ALA A 142 0.53 17.31 -0.06
N PHE A 143 -0.35 16.48 -0.62
CA PHE A 143 -0.04 15.60 -1.76
C PHE A 143 0.28 16.39 -3.02
N ILE A 144 -0.52 17.41 -3.36
CA ILE A 144 -0.30 18.26 -4.54
C ILE A 144 1.06 18.96 -4.51
N ARG A 145 1.48 19.42 -3.32
CA ARG A 145 2.77 20.13 -3.11
C ARG A 145 3.97 19.19 -3.09
N ALA A 146 3.77 17.90 -2.82
CA ALA A 146 4.84 16.95 -2.63
C ALA A 146 5.47 16.49 -3.96
N SER A 147 6.70 16.01 -3.82
CA SER A 147 7.49 15.34 -4.84
C SER A 147 7.84 13.91 -4.40
N ALA A 148 8.30 13.08 -5.32
CA ALA A 148 8.57 11.66 -5.04
C ALA A 148 9.56 11.42 -3.88
N ARG A 149 10.51 12.33 -3.68
CA ARG A 149 11.52 12.24 -2.61
C ARG A 149 10.97 12.53 -1.21
N ASP A 150 9.82 13.22 -1.13
CA ASP A 150 9.24 13.63 0.15
C ASP A 150 8.49 12.45 0.81
N ALA A 151 8.13 11.43 0.03
CA ALA A 151 7.55 10.18 0.51
C ALA A 151 8.65 9.19 0.93
N VAL A 152 8.87 9.02 2.23
CA VAL A 152 10.00 8.27 2.80
C VAL A 152 9.50 7.18 3.77
N PRO A 153 10.14 5.98 3.80
CA PRO A 153 9.80 4.96 4.78
C PRO A 153 10.24 5.36 6.20
N SER A 154 9.43 5.03 7.20
CA SER A 154 9.85 5.07 8.59
C SER A 154 11.04 4.16 8.83
N VAL A 155 11.99 4.62 9.65
CA VAL A 155 13.19 3.87 10.00
C VAL A 155 13.01 3.12 11.30
N GLN A 156 13.62 1.95 11.38
CA GLN A 156 13.87 1.23 12.62
C GLN A 156 15.26 1.60 13.14
N LEU A 157 15.37 2.03 14.40
CA LEU A 157 16.67 2.41 14.97
C LEU A 157 17.42 1.24 15.63
N ASP A 158 16.71 0.24 16.17
CA ASP A 158 17.31 -0.89 16.88
C ASP A 158 16.57 -2.21 16.52
N PRO A 159 17.27 -3.31 16.18
CA PRO A 159 16.68 -4.63 15.93
C PRO A 159 15.90 -5.25 17.10
N GLN A 160 16.14 -4.83 18.34
CA GLN A 160 15.39 -5.29 19.51
C GLN A 160 13.95 -4.76 19.55
N PHE A 161 13.67 -3.68 18.81
CA PHE A 161 12.36 -3.04 18.71
C PHE A 161 11.91 -2.99 17.25
N PRO A 162 11.32 -4.07 16.73
CA PRO A 162 10.88 -4.14 15.34
C PRO A 162 9.88 -3.03 15.00
N VAL A 163 10.11 -2.34 13.89
CA VAL A 163 9.19 -1.36 13.32
C VAL A 163 8.85 -1.80 11.90
N ILE A 164 7.57 -2.01 11.62
CA ILE A 164 7.10 -2.30 10.26
C ILE A 164 7.23 -1.01 9.44
N PRO A 165 8.01 -0.98 8.33
CA PRO A 165 8.19 0.23 7.55
C PRO A 165 6.88 0.75 6.97
N VAL A 166 6.63 2.04 7.19
CA VAL A 166 5.50 2.78 6.63
C VAL A 166 6.04 3.93 5.78
N ARG A 167 5.69 4.01 4.50
CA ARG A 167 5.99 5.15 3.64
C ARG A 167 4.93 6.23 3.77
N ALA A 168 5.38 7.42 4.13
CA ALA A 168 4.56 8.61 4.28
C ALA A 168 5.32 9.86 3.81
N LEU A 169 4.61 10.95 3.54
CA LEU A 169 5.22 12.27 3.39
C LEU A 169 5.91 12.66 4.69
N GLN A 170 7.14 13.16 4.59
CA GLN A 170 7.87 13.68 5.75
C GLN A 170 7.19 14.92 6.33
N ASN A 171 6.98 14.90 7.64
CA ASN A 171 6.46 16.00 8.44
C ASN A 171 7.07 15.96 9.86
N ASP A 172 6.52 16.74 10.78
CA ASP A 172 7.04 16.87 12.14
C ASP A 172 6.94 15.54 12.90
N ALA A 173 5.82 14.83 12.78
CA ALA A 173 5.66 13.50 13.38
C ALA A 173 6.70 12.48 12.91
N THR A 174 7.11 12.49 11.62
CA THR A 174 8.16 11.56 11.16
C THR A 174 9.53 11.81 11.82
N ARG A 175 9.82 13.06 12.23
CA ARG A 175 11.05 13.41 12.95
C ARG A 175 10.93 13.08 14.44
N GLU A 176 9.81 13.42 15.04
CA GLU A 176 9.49 13.08 16.43
C GLU A 176 9.44 11.57 16.67
N PHE A 177 9.01 10.77 15.69
CA PHE A 177 9.02 9.31 15.82
C PHE A 177 10.43 8.75 16.00
N GLN A 178 11.42 9.29 15.29
CA GLN A 178 12.83 8.88 15.46
C GLN A 178 13.37 9.29 16.84
N GLN A 179 12.98 10.47 17.33
CA GLN A 179 13.34 10.92 18.68
C GLN A 179 12.67 10.05 19.76
N THR A 180 11.41 9.67 19.54
CA THR A 180 10.65 8.79 20.42
C THR A 180 11.30 7.41 20.51
N GLN A 181 11.64 6.80 19.37
CA GLN A 181 12.37 5.53 19.33
C GLN A 181 13.67 5.63 20.14
N ARG A 182 14.48 6.67 19.90
CA ARG A 182 15.75 6.87 20.63
C ARG A 182 15.54 7.00 22.13
N GLY A 183 14.59 7.81 22.56
CA GLY A 183 14.29 7.99 23.98
C GLY A 183 13.81 6.71 24.66
N VAL A 184 13.01 5.89 23.95
CA VAL A 184 12.56 4.58 24.44
C VAL A 184 13.72 3.59 24.54
N ILE A 185 14.58 3.52 23.53
CA ILE A 185 15.78 2.68 23.54
C ILE A 185 16.70 3.07 24.70
N ASP A 186 16.98 4.36 24.87
CA ASP A 186 17.84 4.84 25.95
C ASP A 186 17.25 4.52 27.35
N ALA A 187 15.92 4.58 27.50
CA ALA A 187 15.24 4.20 28.75
C ALA A 187 15.31 2.69 29.02
N PHE A 188 15.17 1.87 27.97
CA PHE A 188 15.34 0.42 28.07
C PHE A 188 16.77 0.05 28.47
N ASP A 189 17.78 0.67 27.85
CA ASP A 189 19.20 0.41 28.16
C ASP A 189 19.56 0.82 29.59
N ARG A 190 18.88 1.81 30.17
CA ARG A 190 19.00 2.19 31.58
C ARG A 190 18.20 1.31 32.54
N GLY A 191 17.39 0.38 32.03
CA GLY A 191 16.52 -0.50 32.83
C GLY A 191 15.31 0.21 33.43
N GLU A 192 14.90 1.36 32.87
CA GLU A 192 13.75 2.15 33.34
C GLU A 192 12.41 1.60 32.84
N VAL A 193 12.44 0.85 31.73
CA VAL A 193 11.28 0.20 31.10
C VAL A 193 11.68 -1.20 30.69
N ASP A 194 10.73 -2.14 30.68
CA ASP A 194 10.95 -3.46 30.11
C ASP A 194 10.77 -3.46 28.58
N GLN A 195 11.15 -4.57 27.94
CA GLN A 195 11.08 -4.71 26.48
C GLN A 195 9.65 -4.61 25.93
N THR A 196 8.65 -5.11 26.68
CA THR A 196 7.25 -5.10 26.25
C THR A 196 6.70 -3.69 26.29
N GLU A 197 6.95 -2.97 27.38
CA GLU A 197 6.57 -1.57 27.54
C GLU A 197 7.24 -0.68 26.49
N ALA A 198 8.54 -0.88 26.24
CA ALA A 198 9.28 -0.16 25.21
C ALA A 198 8.68 -0.39 23.80
N GLN A 199 8.43 -1.64 23.43
CA GLN A 199 7.80 -1.98 22.15
C GLN A 199 6.42 -1.31 22.01
N LEU A 200 5.59 -1.40 23.05
CA LEU A 200 4.25 -0.78 23.06
C LEU A 200 4.32 0.75 22.91
N LYS A 201 5.29 1.42 23.54
CA LYS A 201 5.47 2.88 23.38
C LYS A 201 5.80 3.26 21.94
N ILE A 202 6.66 2.48 21.28
CA ILE A 202 7.03 2.71 19.86
C ILE A 202 5.81 2.47 18.95
N GLU A 203 5.06 1.40 19.17
CA GLU A 203 3.86 1.07 18.37
C GLU A 203 2.74 2.10 18.56
N ASN A 204 2.50 2.54 19.80
CA ASN A 204 1.42 3.47 20.12
C ASN A 204 1.64 4.89 19.58
N TYR A 205 2.87 5.27 19.21
CA TYR A 205 3.15 6.59 18.66
C TYR A 205 2.27 6.91 17.43
N TRP A 206 2.10 5.91 16.54
CA TRP A 206 1.31 6.08 15.32
C TRP A 206 -0.18 5.77 15.50
N ALA A 207 -0.62 5.41 16.70
CA ALA A 207 -2.02 5.10 16.97
C ALA A 207 -2.92 6.29 16.62
N GLY A 208 -3.89 6.06 15.73
CA GLY A 208 -4.82 7.08 15.24
C GLY A 208 -4.21 8.16 14.33
N ALA A 209 -2.90 8.14 14.05
CA ALA A 209 -2.24 9.22 13.33
C ALA A 209 -2.70 9.37 11.86
N LEU A 210 -3.01 8.24 11.19
CA LEU A 210 -3.59 8.29 9.84
C LEU A 210 -4.98 8.95 9.85
N ARG A 211 -5.80 8.65 10.85
CA ARG A 211 -7.12 9.26 11.00
C ARG A 211 -7.01 10.77 11.21
N ARG A 212 -6.13 11.22 12.11
CA ARG A 212 -5.90 12.66 12.34
C ARG A 212 -5.52 13.39 11.05
N ALA A 213 -4.65 12.79 10.23
CA ALA A 213 -4.26 13.35 8.95
C ALA A 213 -5.41 13.38 7.92
N VAL A 214 -6.05 12.23 7.70
CA VAL A 214 -7.02 12.05 6.60
C VAL A 214 -8.37 12.69 6.91
N VAL A 215 -8.83 12.64 8.15
CA VAL A 215 -10.17 13.09 8.56
C VAL A 215 -10.11 14.48 9.18
N ASP A 216 -9.19 14.69 10.13
CA ASP A 216 -9.12 15.93 10.91
C ASP A 216 -8.20 16.98 10.27
N GLY A 217 -7.46 16.62 9.21
CA GLY A 217 -6.60 17.53 8.46
C GLY A 217 -5.30 17.90 9.13
N ASP A 218 -4.88 17.15 10.16
CA ASP A 218 -3.61 17.32 10.87
C ASP A 218 -2.45 16.78 10.01
N VAL A 219 -1.89 17.68 9.19
CA VAL A 219 -0.76 17.37 8.32
C VAL A 219 0.60 17.52 8.99
N GLU A 220 0.65 18.10 10.19
CA GLU A 220 1.89 18.36 10.93
C GLU A 220 2.27 17.15 11.79
N THR A 221 1.31 16.61 12.55
CA THR A 221 1.53 15.51 13.50
C THR A 221 0.76 14.22 13.17
N GLY A 222 0.04 14.21 12.05
CA GLY A 222 -0.60 13.02 11.51
C GLY A 222 0.33 12.17 10.62
N SER A 223 -0.15 10.99 10.22
CA SER A 223 0.57 10.11 9.28
C SER A 223 0.06 10.33 7.85
N LEU A 224 0.90 10.94 7.00
CA LEU A 224 0.57 11.23 5.60
C LEU A 224 1.00 10.08 4.68
N MET A 225 0.43 8.90 4.88
CA MET A 225 0.76 7.71 4.09
C MET A 225 0.59 7.98 2.59
N ALA A 226 1.69 7.96 1.84
CA ALA A 226 1.74 8.31 0.42
C ALA A 226 2.85 7.52 -0.27
N GLY A 227 2.58 7.04 -1.48
CA GLY A 227 3.60 6.42 -2.33
C GLY A 227 4.43 7.47 -3.06
N GLN A 228 5.56 7.05 -3.63
CA GLN A 228 6.44 7.97 -4.38
C GLN A 228 5.79 8.49 -5.68
N SER A 229 4.71 7.86 -6.14
CA SER A 229 3.85 8.40 -7.20
C SER A 229 3.17 9.73 -6.86
N VAL A 230 3.29 10.22 -5.61
CA VAL A 230 2.81 11.55 -5.19
C VAL A 230 3.40 12.67 -6.06
N GLY A 231 4.61 12.48 -6.60
CA GLY A 231 5.23 13.42 -7.53
C GLY A 231 4.43 13.65 -8.82
N MET A 232 3.50 12.75 -9.16
CA MET A 232 2.63 12.83 -10.35
C MET A 232 1.27 13.45 -10.03
N VAL A 233 0.94 13.66 -8.75
CA VAL A 233 -0.29 14.31 -8.31
C VAL A 233 -0.06 15.82 -8.27
N LYS A 234 -0.80 16.59 -9.08
CA LYS A 234 -0.58 18.03 -9.26
C LYS A 234 -1.82 18.89 -9.12
N GLU A 235 -2.99 18.27 -9.17
CA GLU A 235 -4.28 18.94 -9.03
C GLU A 235 -5.32 17.90 -8.61
N GLU A 236 -6.48 18.39 -8.17
CA GLU A 236 -7.64 17.51 -7.97
C GLU A 236 -8.32 17.23 -9.31
N LYS A 237 -8.71 15.97 -9.52
CA LYS A 237 -9.38 15.53 -10.76
C LYS A 237 -10.50 14.54 -10.45
N PRO A 238 -11.54 14.45 -11.28
CA PRO A 238 -12.48 13.33 -11.20
C PRO A 238 -11.77 11.98 -11.36
N VAL A 239 -12.23 10.95 -10.65
CA VAL A 239 -11.70 9.57 -10.80
C VAL A 239 -11.74 9.14 -12.26
N ALA A 240 -12.82 9.48 -12.96
CA ALA A 240 -12.99 9.18 -14.39
C ALA A 240 -11.89 9.83 -15.27
N GLU A 241 -11.46 11.05 -14.93
CA GLU A 241 -10.38 11.72 -15.67
C GLU A 241 -9.02 11.07 -15.36
N ILE A 242 -8.76 10.71 -14.10
CA ILE A 242 -7.54 10.00 -13.71
C ILE A 242 -7.42 8.68 -14.49
N ILE A 243 -8.48 7.86 -14.50
CA ILE A 243 -8.49 6.57 -15.20
C ILE A 243 -8.36 6.76 -16.71
N SER A 244 -9.16 7.64 -17.32
CA SER A 244 -9.11 7.86 -18.77
C SER A 244 -7.79 8.46 -19.24
N GLY A 245 -7.13 9.28 -18.41
CA GLY A 245 -5.78 9.78 -18.65
C GLY A 245 -4.75 8.65 -18.72
N LEU A 246 -4.77 7.74 -17.74
CA LEU A 246 -3.88 6.57 -17.73
C LEU A 246 -4.11 5.65 -18.94
N ILE A 247 -5.37 5.40 -19.31
CA ILE A 247 -5.68 4.59 -20.49
C ILE A 247 -5.16 5.27 -21.77
N ARG A 248 -5.37 6.58 -21.92
CA ARG A 248 -4.89 7.33 -23.07
C ARG A 248 -3.37 7.28 -23.19
N GLU A 249 -2.66 7.57 -22.11
CA GLU A 249 -1.20 7.50 -22.07
C GLU A 249 -0.66 6.10 -22.42
N ALA A 250 -1.35 5.04 -21.97
CA ALA A 250 -1.00 3.66 -22.33
C ALA A 250 -1.20 3.38 -23.82
N VAL A 251 -2.34 3.79 -24.40
CA VAL A 251 -2.64 3.61 -25.83
C VAL A 251 -1.70 4.42 -26.72
N ASP A 252 -1.39 5.66 -26.33
CA ASP A 252 -0.45 6.53 -27.05
C ASP A 252 0.95 5.89 -27.06
N ALA A 253 1.40 5.35 -25.91
CA ALA A 253 2.68 4.66 -25.81
C ALA A 253 2.74 3.38 -26.65
N LEU A 254 1.65 2.61 -26.69
CA LEU A 254 1.54 1.40 -27.52
C LEU A 254 1.63 1.75 -29.01
N THR A 255 0.85 2.74 -29.45
CA THR A 255 0.81 3.21 -30.85
C THR A 255 2.18 3.70 -31.31
N ALA A 256 2.89 4.47 -30.47
CA ALA A 256 4.23 4.98 -30.79
C ALA A 256 5.26 3.85 -31.00
N ARG A 257 5.14 2.73 -30.26
CA ARG A 257 6.04 1.57 -30.41
C ARG A 257 5.77 0.77 -31.68
N GLU A 258 4.51 0.60 -32.05
CA GLU A 258 4.13 -0.05 -33.31
C GLU A 258 4.68 0.73 -34.50
N GLN A 259 4.58 2.06 -34.48
CA GLN A 259 5.12 2.93 -35.53
C GLN A 259 6.65 2.91 -35.59
N ALA A 260 7.33 2.72 -34.46
CA ALA A 260 8.80 2.61 -34.43
C ALA A 260 9.32 1.24 -34.90
N SER A 261 8.46 0.22 -34.95
CA SER A 261 8.82 -1.15 -35.30
C SER A 261 8.51 -1.53 -36.76
N GLY A 262 7.84 -0.64 -37.50
CA GLY A 262 7.49 -0.79 -38.94
C GLY A 262 8.38 0.04 -39.84
#